data_AF-A0A416HRL2-F1
#
_entry.id   AF-A0A416HRL2-F1
#
_cell.length_a   1.000
_cell.length_b   1.000
_cell.length_c   1.000
_cell.angle_alpha   90.00
_cell.angle_beta   90.00
_cell.angle_gamma   90.00
#
_symmetry.space_group_name_H-M   'P 1'
#
loop_
_entity.id
_entity.type
_entity.pdbx_description
1 polymer ?
#
loop_
_entity_poly.entity_id
_entity_poly.type
_entity_poly.pdbx_seq_one_letter_code
_entity_poly.pdbx_strand_id
1 'polypeptide(L)'
;MEITVGGKVITLEYTFEAAERHECIDAAMDIFGGTMTAKIDSTHSEEMQVRDFLMSLSDLPRMAMDMFYAGLLENHGPDGDGMIQSRADARHLYKQFCKEHPEDERAMSYYALCTAIASQMEEDGFFKRTGMEDILDNLKNAATTKGTKKPADHKRKKPTKAQRAAQEARKEPVKENLSGTE
;
A
#
# COMPACT_ATOMS: atom_id res chain seq x y z
N MET A 1 13.07 -12.63 -13.81
CA MET A 1 12.51 -12.61 -15.18
C MET A 1 13.63 -12.43 -16.17
N GLU A 2 13.44 -12.85 -17.42
CA GLU A 2 14.50 -12.76 -18.45
C GLU A 2 14.03 -11.98 -19.68
N ILE A 3 14.96 -11.26 -20.29
CA ILE A 3 14.80 -10.64 -21.62
C ILE A 3 16.00 -11.02 -22.49
N THR A 4 15.81 -11.09 -23.80
CA THR A 4 16.91 -11.31 -24.74
C THR A 4 17.26 -10.01 -25.44
N VAL A 5 18.52 -9.58 -25.38
CA VAL A 5 19.00 -8.36 -26.05
C VAL A 5 20.33 -8.64 -26.73
N GLY A 6 20.44 -8.37 -28.03
CA GLY A 6 21.65 -8.62 -28.82
C GLY A 6 22.06 -10.10 -28.83
N GLY A 7 21.08 -11.02 -28.73
CA GLY A 7 21.31 -12.46 -28.64
C GLY A 7 21.84 -12.94 -27.27
N LYS A 8 21.87 -12.08 -26.24
CA LYS A 8 22.22 -12.44 -24.86
C LYS A 8 20.97 -12.46 -24.00
N VAL A 9 20.87 -13.44 -23.12
CA VAL A 9 19.85 -13.48 -22.05
C VAL A 9 20.31 -12.56 -20.93
N ILE A 10 19.46 -11.60 -20.58
CA ILE A 10 19.65 -10.65 -19.50
C ILE A 10 18.61 -10.95 -18.42
N THR A 11 19.07 -11.13 -17.20
CA THR A 11 18.24 -11.49 -16.05
C THR A 11 17.89 -10.25 -15.25
N LEU A 12 16.61 -10.14 -14.88
CA LEU A 12 16.11 -9.16 -13.92
C LEU A 12 15.64 -9.88 -12.67
N GLU A 13 16.21 -9.50 -11.54
CA GLU A 13 16.00 -10.11 -10.22
C GLU A 13 15.87 -9.00 -9.16
N TYR A 14 14.91 -9.16 -8.27
CA TYR A 14 14.49 -8.15 -7.30
C TYR A 14 14.77 -8.60 -5.86
N THR A 15 16.04 -8.88 -5.58
CA THR A 15 16.49 -9.34 -4.26
C THR A 15 17.20 -8.22 -3.50
N PHE A 16 18.52 -8.28 -3.29
CA PHE A 16 19.21 -7.36 -2.40
C PHE A 16 19.41 -5.99 -3.03
N GLU A 17 20.00 -5.95 -4.23
CA GLU A 17 20.32 -4.69 -4.90
C GLU A 17 19.07 -3.84 -5.18
N ALA A 18 17.98 -4.51 -5.58
CA ALA A 18 16.72 -3.82 -5.81
C ALA A 18 16.09 -3.31 -4.51
N ALA A 19 16.16 -4.07 -3.41
CA ALA A 19 15.52 -3.73 -2.14
C ALA A 19 16.26 -2.64 -1.36
N GLU A 20 17.54 -2.38 -1.64
CA GLU A 20 18.28 -1.26 -1.07
C GLU A 20 18.16 0.03 -1.90
N ARG A 21 17.53 -0.04 -3.08
CA ARG A 21 17.43 1.09 -4.00
C ARG A 21 16.19 1.94 -3.76
N HIS A 22 16.41 3.16 -3.25
CA HIS A 22 15.34 4.08 -2.85
C HIS A 22 14.33 4.34 -3.96
N GLU A 23 14.76 4.61 -5.20
CA GLU A 23 13.82 4.91 -6.29
C GLU A 23 12.97 3.70 -6.70
N CYS A 24 13.47 2.48 -6.47
CA CYS A 24 12.72 1.25 -6.71
C CYS A 24 11.63 1.08 -5.64
N ILE A 25 12.00 1.29 -4.36
CA ILE A 25 11.07 1.21 -3.23
C ILE A 25 9.99 2.28 -3.36
N ASP A 26 10.35 3.53 -3.68
CA ASP A 26 9.42 4.63 -3.88
C ASP A 26 8.46 4.32 -5.02
N ALA A 27 8.96 3.87 -6.18
CA ALA A 27 8.12 3.47 -7.31
C ALA A 27 7.17 2.32 -6.93
N ALA A 28 7.67 1.32 -6.19
CA ALA A 28 6.86 0.20 -5.73
C ALA A 28 5.80 0.66 -4.71
N MET A 29 6.13 1.55 -3.76
CA MET A 29 5.14 2.12 -2.83
C MET A 29 4.12 3.00 -3.56
N ASP A 30 4.57 3.84 -4.49
CA ASP A 30 3.72 4.70 -5.28
C ASP A 30 2.76 3.90 -6.16
N ILE A 31 3.12 2.67 -6.57
CA ILE A 31 2.32 1.76 -7.40
C ILE A 31 1.44 0.81 -6.56
N PHE A 32 2.00 0.19 -5.53
CA PHE A 32 1.35 -0.87 -4.76
C PHE A 32 0.77 -0.38 -3.43
N GLY A 33 1.29 0.72 -2.86
CA GLY A 33 0.76 1.31 -1.64
C GLY A 33 -0.64 1.90 -1.84
N GLY A 34 -0.84 2.66 -2.92
CA GLY A 34 -2.13 3.31 -3.22
C GLY A 34 -3.24 2.34 -3.61
N THR A 35 -2.90 1.27 -4.33
CA THR A 35 -3.85 0.20 -4.71
C THR A 35 -4.37 -0.55 -3.49
N MET A 36 -3.49 -0.87 -2.55
CA MET A 36 -3.84 -1.61 -1.34
C MET A 36 -4.60 -0.75 -0.32
N THR A 37 -4.44 0.58 -0.32
CA THR A 37 -5.30 1.47 0.50
C THR A 37 -6.71 1.63 -0.09
N ALA A 38 -6.83 1.65 -1.43
CA ALA A 38 -8.13 1.70 -2.11
C ALA A 38 -8.95 0.41 -1.91
N LYS A 39 -8.29 -0.76 -1.78
CA LYS A 39 -8.91 -2.08 -1.47
C LYS A 39 -9.70 -2.13 -0.14
N ILE A 40 -9.60 -1.12 0.73
CA ILE A 40 -10.34 -1.05 2.00
C ILE A 40 -11.84 -0.73 1.78
N ASP A 41 -12.24 -0.30 0.58
CA ASP A 41 -13.64 -0.03 0.18
C ASP A 41 -14.00 -0.91 -1.05
N SER A 42 -14.53 -2.12 -0.84
CA SER A 42 -14.39 -3.23 -1.79
C SER A 42 -15.58 -3.48 -2.75
N THR A 43 -15.35 -3.34 -4.07
CA THR A 43 -16.21 -3.91 -5.14
C THR A 43 -15.49 -4.57 -6.35
N HIS A 44 -14.15 -4.52 -6.47
CA HIS A 44 -13.40 -5.02 -7.65
C HIS A 44 -12.26 -6.00 -7.32
N SER A 45 -11.82 -6.82 -8.30
CA SER A 45 -10.70 -7.78 -8.12
C SER A 45 -9.37 -7.05 -7.90
N GLU A 46 -8.41 -7.73 -7.27
CA GLU A 46 -7.13 -7.14 -6.93
C GLU A 46 -6.30 -6.72 -8.15
N GLU A 47 -6.29 -7.52 -9.22
CA GLU A 47 -5.56 -7.16 -10.44
C GLU A 47 -6.19 -5.95 -11.15
N MET A 48 -7.52 -5.83 -11.10
CA MET A 48 -8.24 -4.70 -11.69
C MET A 48 -7.93 -3.39 -10.96
N GLN A 49 -7.81 -3.43 -9.62
CA GLN A 49 -7.44 -2.25 -8.83
C GLN A 49 -5.98 -1.83 -9.05
N VAL A 50 -5.07 -2.81 -9.16
CA VAL A 50 -3.66 -2.53 -9.51
C VAL A 50 -3.57 -1.88 -10.88
N ARG A 51 -4.32 -2.41 -11.86
CA ARG A 51 -4.41 -1.84 -13.19
C ARG A 51 -4.94 -0.41 -13.19
N ASP A 52 -6.10 -0.16 -12.59
CA ASP A 52 -6.78 1.14 -12.65
C ASP A 52 -5.97 2.23 -11.94
N PHE A 53 -5.30 1.87 -10.87
CA PHE A 53 -4.37 2.78 -10.21
C PHE A 53 -3.12 3.04 -11.03
N LEU A 54 -2.51 2.02 -11.66
CA LEU A 54 -1.38 2.22 -12.58
C LEU A 54 -1.72 3.24 -13.68
N MET A 55 -2.96 3.16 -14.21
CA MET A 55 -3.45 4.08 -15.25
C MET A 55 -3.67 5.50 -14.73
N SER A 56 -3.83 5.68 -13.41
CA SER A 56 -3.97 6.99 -12.77
C SER A 56 -2.62 7.68 -12.49
N LEU A 57 -1.51 6.95 -12.56
CA LEU A 57 -0.19 7.48 -12.27
C LEU A 57 0.36 8.23 -13.49
N SER A 58 0.59 9.54 -13.34
CA SER A 58 1.05 10.43 -14.40
C SER A 58 2.48 10.17 -14.89
N ASP A 59 3.27 9.34 -14.19
CA ASP A 59 4.69 9.11 -14.51
C ASP A 59 5.11 7.63 -14.55
N LEU A 60 4.23 6.79 -15.11
CA LEU A 60 4.47 5.36 -15.30
C LEU A 60 5.80 5.04 -16.01
N PRO A 61 6.22 5.74 -17.09
CA PRO A 61 7.49 5.45 -17.75
C PRO A 61 8.73 5.68 -16.88
N ARG A 62 8.72 6.71 -16.02
CA ARG A 62 9.84 6.97 -15.08
C ARG A 62 9.96 5.81 -14.10
N MET A 63 8.86 5.47 -13.42
CA MET A 63 8.82 4.41 -12.42
C MET A 63 9.18 3.04 -13.01
N ALA A 64 8.64 2.72 -14.19
CA ALA A 64 8.98 1.49 -14.91
C ALA A 64 10.48 1.36 -15.13
N MET A 65 11.14 2.45 -15.52
CA MET A 65 12.58 2.46 -15.75
C MET A 65 13.39 2.44 -14.46
N ASP A 66 12.87 3.01 -13.36
CA ASP A 66 13.53 2.93 -12.05
C ASP A 66 13.54 1.50 -11.52
N MET A 67 12.41 0.80 -11.62
CA MET A 67 12.30 -0.61 -11.26
C MET A 67 13.07 -1.52 -12.22
N PHE A 68 12.98 -1.29 -13.54
CA PHE A 68 13.75 -2.06 -14.53
C PHE A 68 15.25 -1.96 -14.29
N TYR A 69 15.75 -0.75 -13.99
CA TYR A 69 17.14 -0.57 -13.62
C TYR A 69 17.49 -1.33 -12.34
N ALA A 70 16.67 -1.23 -11.30
CA ALA A 70 16.90 -1.95 -10.05
C ALA A 70 16.97 -3.46 -10.23
N GLY A 71 16.07 -4.03 -11.04
CA GLY A 71 16.07 -5.47 -11.35
C GLY A 71 17.33 -5.95 -12.07
N LEU A 72 18.04 -5.08 -12.79
CA LEU A 72 19.28 -5.44 -13.46
C LEU A 72 20.49 -5.49 -12.51
N LEU A 73 20.44 -4.79 -11.38
CA LEU A 73 21.64 -4.55 -10.57
C LEU A 73 22.19 -5.82 -9.92
N GLU A 74 21.34 -6.75 -9.51
CA GLU A 74 21.77 -7.98 -8.83
C GLU A 74 22.72 -8.81 -9.72
N ASN A 75 22.40 -8.94 -11.01
CA ASN A 75 23.15 -9.78 -11.95
C ASN A 75 24.11 -8.98 -12.84
N HIS A 76 23.77 -7.72 -13.13
CA HIS A 76 24.43 -6.90 -14.15
C HIS A 76 24.95 -5.56 -13.62
N GLY A 77 24.80 -5.30 -12.33
CA GLY A 77 25.32 -4.11 -11.66
C GLY A 77 26.83 -4.16 -11.38
N PRO A 78 27.36 -3.21 -10.60
CA PRO A 78 28.76 -3.17 -10.21
C PRO A 78 29.29 -4.44 -9.54
N ASP A 79 28.44 -5.10 -8.74
CA ASP A 79 28.77 -6.34 -8.03
C ASP A 79 28.43 -7.62 -8.84
N GLY A 80 27.77 -7.46 -10.00
CA GLY A 80 27.49 -8.52 -10.96
C GLY A 80 28.52 -8.57 -12.09
N ASP A 81 28.05 -8.59 -13.34
CA ASP A 81 28.92 -8.58 -14.52
C ASP A 81 29.41 -7.18 -14.96
N GLY A 82 28.96 -6.12 -14.29
CA GLY A 82 29.37 -4.74 -14.56
C GLY A 82 28.81 -4.12 -15.85
N MET A 83 27.86 -4.76 -16.53
CA MET A 83 27.24 -4.26 -17.77
C MET A 83 26.42 -2.98 -17.55
N ILE A 84 25.79 -2.84 -16.38
CA ILE A 84 24.89 -1.76 -16.03
C ILE A 84 25.50 -0.95 -14.89
N GLN A 85 26.05 0.22 -15.20
CA GLN A 85 26.67 1.11 -14.22
C GLN A 85 25.80 2.31 -13.89
N SER A 86 24.76 2.54 -14.68
CA SER A 86 23.86 3.67 -14.54
C SER A 86 22.46 3.36 -15.04
N ARG A 87 21.51 4.18 -14.60
CA ARG A 87 20.14 4.20 -15.15
C ARG A 87 20.12 4.48 -16.66
N ALA A 88 21.11 5.21 -17.17
CA ALA A 88 21.23 5.46 -18.60
C ALA A 88 21.53 4.16 -19.36
N ASP A 89 22.37 3.28 -18.83
CA ASP A 89 22.69 1.99 -19.44
C ASP A 89 21.45 1.10 -19.50
N ALA A 90 20.72 1.00 -18.39
CA ALA A 90 19.43 0.29 -18.34
C ALA A 90 18.44 0.83 -19.39
N ARG A 91 18.38 2.16 -19.58
CA ARG A 91 17.53 2.76 -20.62
C ARG A 91 17.98 2.41 -22.03
N HIS A 92 19.28 2.37 -22.30
CA HIS A 92 19.80 1.96 -23.61
C HIS A 92 19.50 0.50 -23.89
N LEU A 93 19.69 -0.37 -22.90
CA LEU A 93 19.34 -1.78 -22.96
C LEU A 93 17.85 -1.98 -23.27
N TYR A 94 16.97 -1.32 -22.51
CA TYR A 94 15.53 -1.41 -22.73
C TYR A 94 15.11 -0.88 -24.11
N LYS A 95 15.73 0.21 -24.58
CA LYS A 95 15.51 0.72 -25.94
C LYS A 95 15.91 -0.29 -27.01
N GLN A 96 16.99 -1.05 -26.79
CA GLN A 96 17.42 -2.10 -27.71
C GLN A 96 16.45 -3.28 -27.68
N PHE A 97 16.04 -3.74 -26.48
CA PHE A 97 15.00 -4.74 -26.31
C PHE A 97 13.73 -4.39 -27.09
N CYS A 98 13.25 -3.15 -26.98
CA CYS A 98 12.03 -2.71 -27.70
C CYS A 98 12.18 -2.73 -29.23
N LYS A 99 13.40 -2.54 -29.75
CA LYS A 99 13.66 -2.60 -31.20
C LYS A 99 13.76 -4.03 -31.71
N GLU A 100 14.29 -4.92 -30.90
CA GLU A 100 14.49 -6.33 -31.25
C GLU A 100 13.20 -7.15 -31.09
N HIS A 101 12.34 -6.77 -30.15
CA HIS A 101 11.10 -7.48 -29.82
C HIS A 101 9.88 -6.54 -29.84
N PRO A 102 9.55 -5.89 -30.97
CA PRO A 102 8.45 -4.94 -31.03
C PRO A 102 7.07 -5.54 -30.72
N GLU A 103 6.94 -6.87 -30.81
CA GLU A 103 5.71 -7.63 -30.54
C GLU A 103 5.60 -8.11 -29.08
N ASP A 104 6.66 -7.99 -28.27
CA ASP A 104 6.63 -8.37 -26.86
C ASP A 104 5.82 -7.32 -26.08
N GLU A 105 4.85 -7.75 -25.28
CA GLU A 105 3.98 -6.83 -24.54
C GLU A 105 4.79 -5.86 -23.66
N ARG A 106 5.90 -6.35 -23.08
CA ARG A 106 6.81 -5.55 -22.24
C ARG A 106 7.55 -4.49 -23.04
N ALA A 107 7.71 -4.66 -24.35
CA ALA A 107 8.26 -3.64 -25.26
C ALA A 107 7.18 -2.68 -25.77
N MET A 108 5.95 -3.17 -25.95
CA MET A 108 4.83 -2.39 -26.48
C MET A 108 4.32 -1.34 -25.48
N SER A 109 4.38 -1.62 -24.17
CA SER A 109 3.87 -0.69 -23.16
C SER A 109 4.61 -0.75 -21.82
N TYR A 110 4.84 0.42 -21.21
CA TYR A 110 5.36 0.51 -19.85
C TYR A 110 4.43 -0.12 -18.81
N TYR A 111 3.12 -0.19 -19.10
CA TYR A 111 2.17 -0.89 -18.23
C TYR A 111 2.45 -2.39 -18.15
N ALA A 112 2.61 -3.05 -19.31
CA ALA A 112 2.93 -4.47 -19.36
C ALA A 112 4.31 -4.74 -18.74
N LEU A 113 5.27 -3.85 -18.98
CA LEU A 113 6.57 -3.92 -18.30
C LEU A 113 6.42 -3.85 -16.78
N CYS A 114 5.72 -2.85 -16.23
CA CYS A 114 5.49 -2.74 -14.79
C CYS A 114 4.76 -3.96 -14.22
N THR A 115 3.78 -4.50 -14.95
CA THR A 115 3.06 -5.72 -14.53
C THR A 115 4.00 -6.91 -14.43
N ALA A 116 4.85 -7.13 -15.44
CA ALA A 116 5.83 -8.20 -15.42
C ALA A 116 6.86 -8.03 -14.29
N ILE A 117 7.30 -6.80 -14.05
CA ILE A 117 8.19 -6.46 -12.93
C ILE A 117 7.52 -6.75 -11.59
N ALA A 118 6.26 -6.37 -11.42
CA ALA A 118 5.49 -6.59 -10.20
C ALA A 118 5.40 -8.08 -9.84
N SER A 119 5.04 -8.91 -10.83
CA SER A 119 4.99 -10.36 -10.66
C SER A 119 6.36 -10.91 -10.29
N GLN A 120 7.43 -10.43 -10.92
CA GLN A 120 8.78 -10.88 -10.58
C GLN A 120 9.19 -10.45 -9.17
N MET A 121 8.88 -9.22 -8.75
CA MET A 121 9.13 -8.74 -7.39
C MET A 121 8.43 -9.61 -6.34
N GLU A 122 7.21 -10.06 -6.63
CA GLU A 122 6.48 -10.99 -5.77
C GLU A 122 7.18 -12.35 -5.69
N GLU A 123 7.56 -12.93 -6.83
CA GLU A 123 8.28 -14.20 -6.92
C GLU A 123 9.63 -14.17 -6.19
N ASP A 124 10.37 -13.05 -6.30
CA ASP A 124 11.69 -12.86 -5.68
C ASP A 124 11.62 -12.52 -4.18
N GLY A 125 10.40 -12.35 -3.64
CA GLY A 125 10.18 -11.99 -2.24
C GLY A 125 10.57 -10.56 -1.90
N PHE A 126 10.58 -9.65 -2.88
CA PHE A 126 10.93 -8.24 -2.73
C PHE A 126 10.08 -7.55 -1.65
N PHE A 127 8.76 -7.71 -1.68
CA PHE A 127 7.83 -7.04 -0.75
C PHE A 127 8.04 -7.46 0.70
N LYS A 128 8.42 -8.72 0.92
CA LYS A 128 8.77 -9.23 2.23
C LYS A 128 10.09 -8.64 2.71
N ARG A 129 11.10 -8.60 1.82
CA ARG A 129 12.44 -8.09 2.13
C ARG A 129 12.43 -6.60 2.47
N THR A 130 11.66 -5.80 1.73
CA THR A 130 11.53 -4.35 1.96
C THR A 130 10.64 -4.01 3.15
N GLY A 131 9.96 -5.00 3.75
CA GLY A 131 8.98 -4.78 4.82
C GLY A 131 7.68 -4.13 4.32
N MET A 132 7.48 -4.00 3.00
CA MET A 132 6.25 -3.48 2.42
C MET A 132 5.04 -4.33 2.83
N GLU A 133 5.17 -5.65 2.82
CA GLU A 133 4.12 -6.59 3.23
C GLU A 133 3.68 -6.32 4.68
N ASP A 134 4.65 -6.19 5.61
CA ASP A 134 4.38 -5.90 7.01
C ASP A 134 3.72 -4.53 7.23
N ILE A 135 4.17 -3.50 6.50
CA ILE A 135 3.60 -2.16 6.56
C ILE A 135 2.13 -2.20 6.11
N LEU A 136 1.84 -2.89 5.01
CA LEU A 136 0.50 -3.01 4.45
C LEU A 136 -0.44 -3.77 5.38
N ASP A 137 0.01 -4.89 5.94
CA ASP A 137 -0.76 -5.66 6.92
C ASP A 137 -1.08 -4.85 8.18
N ASN A 138 -0.10 -4.08 8.68
CA ASN A 138 -0.31 -3.20 9.82
C ASN A 138 -1.32 -2.07 9.53
N LEU A 139 -1.28 -1.49 8.32
CA LEU A 139 -2.26 -0.47 7.89
C LEU A 139 -3.67 -1.04 7.82
N LYS A 140 -3.84 -2.24 7.25
CA LYS A 140 -5.13 -2.96 7.20
C LYS A 140 -5.68 -3.20 8.60
N ASN A 141 -4.85 -3.67 9.53
CA ASN A 141 -5.23 -3.91 10.92
C ASN A 141 -5.57 -2.61 11.68
N ALA A 142 -4.87 -1.51 11.40
CA ALA A 142 -5.17 -0.20 11.98
C ALA A 142 -6.48 0.41 11.45
N ALA A 143 -6.84 0.14 10.18
CA ALA A 143 -8.09 0.58 9.59
C ALA A 143 -9.31 -0.18 10.16
N THR A 144 -9.20 -1.49 10.35
CA THR A 144 -10.28 -2.30 10.94
C THR A 144 -10.51 -2.02 12.43
N THR A 145 -9.46 -1.71 13.19
CA THR A 145 -9.57 -1.36 14.62
C THR A 145 -10.16 0.04 14.88
N LYS A 146 -10.19 0.94 13.88
CA LYS A 146 -10.91 2.22 13.98
C LYS A 146 -12.42 2.10 13.74
N GLY A 147 -12.93 0.92 13.39
CA GLY A 147 -14.36 0.64 13.15
C GLY A 147 -15.10 0.05 14.35
N THR A 148 -15.39 0.84 15.39
CA THR A 148 -16.68 0.89 16.12
C THR A 148 -16.62 1.84 17.33
N LYS A 149 -16.41 3.14 17.10
CA LYS A 149 -17.00 4.12 18.03
C LYS A 149 -18.50 4.16 17.75
N LYS A 150 -19.27 3.26 18.38
CA LYS A 150 -20.73 3.39 18.44
C LYS A 150 -21.06 4.82 18.86
N PRO A 151 -21.92 5.56 18.14
CA PRO A 151 -22.38 6.87 18.59
C PRO A 151 -22.96 6.71 19.99
N ALA A 152 -22.40 7.42 20.97
CA ALA A 152 -22.89 7.40 22.34
C ALA A 152 -24.15 8.28 22.51
N ASP A 153 -24.92 8.48 21.44
CA ASP A 153 -26.01 9.46 21.37
C ASP A 153 -27.25 9.07 22.19
N HIS A 154 -27.33 7.80 22.61
CA HIS A 154 -28.41 7.29 23.46
C HIS A 154 -27.94 6.87 24.87
N LYS A 155 -26.78 7.30 25.34
CA LYS A 155 -26.49 7.18 26.79
C LYS A 155 -27.27 8.27 27.52
N ARG A 156 -28.43 7.87 28.08
CA ARG A 156 -29.21 8.69 29.04
C ARG A 156 -28.25 9.41 29.99
N LYS A 157 -28.25 10.74 29.93
CA LYS A 157 -27.48 11.60 30.84
C LYS A 157 -27.79 11.18 32.28
N LYS A 158 -26.76 10.85 33.06
CA LYS A 158 -26.91 10.60 34.50
C LYS A 158 -27.47 11.89 35.12
N PRO A 159 -28.52 11.81 35.96
CA PRO A 159 -29.09 12.99 36.60
C PRO A 159 -28.02 13.68 37.44
N THR A 160 -27.96 15.01 37.33
CA THR A 160 -27.03 15.85 38.08
C THR A 160 -27.31 15.79 39.58
N LYS A 161 -26.33 16.20 40.41
CA LYS A 161 -26.43 16.21 41.88
C LYS A 161 -27.67 16.98 42.37
N ALA A 162 -28.04 18.05 41.68
CA ALA A 162 -29.27 18.82 41.95
C ALA A 162 -30.56 18.05 41.65
N GLN A 163 -30.58 17.25 40.57
CA GLN A 163 -31.75 16.45 40.19
C GLN A 163 -31.95 15.24 41.12
N ARG A 164 -30.87 14.69 41.69
CA ARG A 164 -30.94 13.64 42.71
C ARG A 164 -31.47 14.18 44.04
N ALA A 165 -30.98 15.34 44.49
CA ALA A 165 -31.45 16.00 45.69
C ALA A 165 -32.95 16.36 45.64
N ALA A 166 -33.44 16.81 44.47
CA ALA A 166 -34.87 17.09 44.27
C ALA A 166 -35.77 15.83 44.27
N GLN A 167 -35.22 14.66 43.94
CA GLN A 167 -35.95 13.38 44.00
C GLN A 167 -36.02 12.80 45.42
N GLU A 168 -34.99 13.03 46.25
CA GLU A 168 -34.99 12.64 47.66
C GLU A 168 -35.91 13.55 48.49
N ALA A 169 -35.93 14.86 48.23
CA ALA A 169 -36.81 15.80 48.92
C ALA A 169 -38.32 15.56 48.65
N ARG A 170 -38.68 14.89 47.55
CA ARG A 170 -40.06 14.50 47.25
C ARG A 170 -40.52 13.21 47.92
N LYS A 171 -39.63 12.49 48.62
CA LYS A 171 -39.93 11.20 49.26
C LYS A 171 -40.10 11.28 50.78
N GLU A 172 -39.96 12.44 51.40
CA GLU A 172 -40.25 12.57 52.83
C GLU A 172 -41.76 12.67 53.06
N PRO A 173 -42.38 11.72 53.79
CA PRO A 173 -43.77 11.87 54.23
C PRO A 173 -43.82 12.92 55.35
N VAL A 174 -44.66 13.94 55.16
CA VAL A 174 -45.04 14.90 56.20
C VAL A 174 -45.65 14.11 57.36
N LYS A 175 -44.93 14.02 58.49
CA LYS A 175 -45.49 13.59 59.75
C LYS A 175 -46.39 14.71 60.27
N GLU A 176 -47.69 14.58 60.05
CA GLU A 176 -48.69 15.41 60.69
C GLU A 176 -48.86 14.93 62.15
N ASN A 177 -48.18 15.61 63.07
CA ASN A 177 -48.48 15.55 64.51
C ASN A 177 -48.97 16.94 64.91
N LEU A 178 -50.27 17.09 65.17
CA LEU A 178 -50.80 18.21 65.95
C LEU A 178 -51.83 17.67 66.94
N SER A 179 -51.37 17.62 68.19
CA SER A 179 -52.13 17.37 69.41
C SER A 179 -52.64 18.68 70.01
N GLY A 180 -53.88 18.67 70.54
CA GLY A 180 -54.45 19.64 71.51
C GLY A 180 -55.05 20.90 70.85
N THR A 181 -56.18 21.47 71.26
CA THR A 181 -57.00 21.50 72.50
C THR A 181 -58.40 21.98 72.06
N GLU A 182 -59.52 21.56 72.65
CA GLU A 182 -60.11 22.03 73.93
C GLU A 182 -61.08 20.97 74.50
#